data_AF-A0A1H3PYG5-F1
#
_entry.id   AF-A0A1H3PYG5-F1
#
_cell.length_a   1.000
_cell.length_b   1.000
_cell.length_c   1.000
_cell.angle_alpha   90.00
_cell.angle_beta   90.00
_cell.angle_gamma   90.00
#
_symmetry.space_group_name_H-M   'P 1'
#
loop_
_entity.id
_entity.type
_entity.pdbx_description
1 polymer ?
#
loop_
_entity_poly.entity_id
_entity_poly.type
_entity_poly.pdbx_seq_one_letter_code
_entity_poly.pdbx_strand_id
1 'polypeptide(L)'
;MNNKKKIDTRSLVGASLLTAISIVLTRVFSFMIPLAGLPTLRFGIGEVPLIISGILFGPLVGGLSGVIADLIGVMINLQGSAFFPGFTLSSILWGVIPGVLFSLIRKNKFKINYNIINGVVLTSIAVGIVLVLFDSKVLAMKNGTYYMYDKPMPMIYAMLYVLLVASFIAIPIIMSRKENSKGEIISIDKIAFIVTVPYIIISLGLNTLWLSMLYEKGFLILLPGRILAGLIVIPLHTTIIYTISKAFKHVKVS
;
A
#
# COMPACT_ATOMS: atom_id res chain seq x y z
N MET A 1 26.68 -15.11 24.33
CA MET A 1 25.33 -14.64 24.75
C MET A 1 24.32 -15.04 23.69
N ASN A 2 23.32 -15.81 24.13
CA ASN A 2 22.43 -16.65 23.32
C ASN A 2 21.26 -15.84 22.76
N ASN A 3 21.00 -15.87 21.44
CA ASN A 3 19.68 -15.63 20.84
C ASN A 3 19.68 -15.92 19.33
N LYS A 4 19.83 -17.19 18.95
CA LYS A 4 19.38 -17.60 17.61
C LYS A 4 17.84 -17.50 17.64
N LYS A 5 17.26 -16.48 16.99
CA LYS A 5 15.84 -16.44 16.63
C LYS A 5 15.56 -17.64 15.71
N LYS A 6 15.34 -18.82 16.30
CA LYS A 6 14.88 -19.99 15.57
C LYS A 6 13.42 -19.72 15.18
N ILE A 7 13.12 -19.83 13.90
CA ILE A 7 11.74 -19.78 13.41
C ILE A 7 11.00 -20.95 14.08
N ASP A 8 9.99 -20.64 14.89
CA ASP A 8 9.17 -21.65 15.55
C ASP A 8 8.27 -22.34 14.52
N THR A 9 7.94 -23.62 14.75
CA THR A 9 7.11 -24.41 13.83
C THR A 9 5.75 -23.77 13.61
N ARG A 10 5.15 -23.20 14.66
CA ARG A 10 3.89 -22.45 14.57
C ARG A 10 4.01 -21.21 13.69
N SER A 11 5.13 -20.49 13.80
CA SER A 11 5.39 -19.31 12.98
C SER A 11 5.57 -19.68 11.51
N LEU A 12 6.26 -20.79 11.25
CA LEU A 12 6.44 -21.32 9.91
C LEU A 12 5.10 -21.72 9.27
N VAL A 13 4.27 -22.49 9.97
CA VAL A 13 2.96 -22.93 9.47
C VAL A 13 2.03 -21.73 9.21
N GLY A 14 1.98 -20.77 10.15
CA GLY A 14 1.18 -19.56 9.99
C GLY A 14 1.64 -18.70 8.82
N ALA A 15 2.95 -18.52 8.65
CA ALA A 15 3.52 -17.80 7.53
C ALA A 15 3.23 -18.48 6.18
N SER A 16 3.35 -19.81 6.11
CA SER A 16 3.02 -20.59 4.91
C SER A 16 1.55 -20.44 4.52
N LEU A 17 0.63 -20.48 5.49
CA LEU A 17 -0.80 -20.25 5.24
C LEU A 17 -1.06 -18.84 4.68
N LEU A 18 -0.50 -17.81 5.32
CA LEU A 18 -0.65 -16.43 4.83
C LEU A 18 -0.02 -16.24 3.45
N THR A 19 1.11 -16.91 3.19
CA THR A 19 1.77 -16.90 1.88
C THR A 19 0.87 -17.55 0.82
N ALA A 20 0.25 -18.69 1.12
CA ALA A 20 -0.70 -19.33 0.21
C ALA A 20 -1.94 -18.45 -0.05
N ILE A 21 -2.48 -17.79 0.97
CA ILE A 21 -3.58 -16.84 0.83
C ILE A 21 -3.15 -15.64 -0.02
N SER A 22 -1.97 -15.07 0.23
CA SER A 22 -1.39 -14.02 -0.62
C SER A 22 -1.33 -14.47 -2.07
N ILE A 23 -0.90 -15.72 -2.30
CA ILE A 23 -0.81 -16.26 -3.64
C ILE A 23 -2.20 -16.25 -4.29
N VAL A 24 -3.20 -16.87 -3.67
CA VAL A 24 -4.56 -16.95 -4.22
C VAL A 24 -5.19 -15.57 -4.42
N LEU A 25 -5.11 -14.69 -3.42
CA LEU A 25 -5.68 -13.34 -3.50
C LEU A 25 -5.07 -12.51 -4.62
N THR A 26 -3.76 -12.62 -4.83
CA THR A 26 -3.08 -11.93 -5.93
C THR A 26 -3.55 -12.41 -7.30
N ARG A 27 -4.10 -13.62 -7.42
CA ARG A 27 -4.50 -14.17 -8.74
C ARG A 27 -5.99 -14.02 -9.00
N VAL A 28 -6.82 -14.20 -7.98
CA VAL A 28 -8.29 -14.20 -8.10
C VAL A 28 -8.86 -12.79 -7.94
N PHE A 29 -8.28 -11.98 -7.05
CA PHE A 29 -8.79 -10.65 -6.68
C PHE A 29 -7.86 -9.51 -7.10
N SER A 30 -7.11 -9.71 -8.20
CA SER A 30 -6.32 -8.64 -8.81
C SER A 30 -6.99 -8.13 -10.08
N PHE A 31 -7.26 -6.83 -10.13
CA PHE A 31 -7.73 -6.15 -11.33
C PHE A 31 -6.57 -5.36 -11.94
N MET A 32 -6.36 -5.49 -13.24
CA MET A 32 -5.39 -4.68 -13.97
C MET A 32 -6.09 -3.48 -14.57
N ILE A 33 -5.65 -2.28 -14.17
CA ILE A 33 -6.11 -1.04 -14.77
C ILE A 33 -5.04 -0.61 -15.78
N PRO A 34 -5.40 -0.41 -17.06
CA PRO A 34 -4.48 0.11 -18.04
C PRO A 34 -4.10 1.55 -17.69
N LEU A 35 -2.79 1.79 -17.60
CA LEU A 35 -2.21 3.09 -17.35
C LEU A 35 -1.30 3.46 -18.51
N ALA A 36 -1.51 4.62 -19.12
CA ALA A 36 -0.74 5.09 -20.27
C ALA A 36 -0.65 4.07 -21.43
N GLY A 37 -1.74 3.31 -21.68
CA GLY A 37 -1.81 2.28 -22.72
C GLY A 37 -1.18 0.94 -22.36
N LEU A 38 -0.69 0.76 -21.13
CA LEU A 38 -0.08 -0.48 -20.65
C LEU A 38 -0.87 -1.06 -19.47
N PRO A 39 -1.20 -2.37 -19.42
CA PRO A 39 -1.96 -3.01 -18.34
C PRO A 39 -1.09 -3.21 -17.07
N THR A 40 -0.54 -2.13 -16.54
CA THR A 40 0.57 -2.18 -15.56
C THR A 40 0.14 -1.92 -14.13
N LEU A 41 -1.01 -1.28 -13.91
CA LEU A 41 -1.49 -0.98 -12.58
C LEU A 41 -2.32 -2.15 -12.05
N ARG A 42 -1.66 -3.08 -11.35
CA ARG A 42 -2.32 -4.13 -10.59
C ARG A 42 -2.92 -3.55 -9.30
N PHE A 43 -4.23 -3.62 -9.19
CA PHE A 43 -4.98 -3.37 -7.97
C PHE A 43 -5.31 -4.71 -7.30
N GLY A 44 -4.77 -4.98 -6.11
CA GLY A 44 -4.92 -6.27 -5.45
C GLY A 44 -4.96 -6.19 -3.93
N ILE A 45 -5.41 -7.29 -3.33
CA ILE A 45 -5.46 -7.51 -1.87
C ILE A 45 -4.36 -8.52 -1.47
N GLY A 46 -3.55 -8.98 -2.43
CA GLY A 46 -2.52 -9.99 -2.24
C GLY A 46 -1.37 -9.56 -1.33
N GLU A 47 -1.16 -8.26 -1.19
CA GLU A 47 -0.14 -7.68 -0.31
C GLU A 47 -0.56 -7.75 1.17
N VAL A 48 -1.86 -7.80 1.47
CA VAL A 48 -2.38 -7.79 2.85
C VAL A 48 -1.88 -8.97 3.70
N PRO A 49 -1.93 -10.24 3.24
CA PRO A 49 -1.40 -11.35 4.03
C PRO A 49 0.12 -11.27 4.24
N LEU A 50 0.88 -10.66 3.33
CA LEU A 50 2.32 -10.44 3.50
C LEU A 50 2.61 -9.42 4.59
N ILE A 51 1.85 -8.31 4.59
CA ILE A 51 1.90 -7.28 5.64
C ILE A 51 1.60 -7.92 7.01
N ILE A 52 0.55 -8.74 7.08
CA ILE A 52 0.17 -9.47 8.29
C ILE A 52 1.27 -10.43 8.74
N SER A 53 1.87 -11.19 7.83
CA SER A 53 2.98 -12.11 8.13
C SER A 53 4.15 -11.36 8.78
N GLY A 54 4.50 -10.19 8.24
CA GLY A 54 5.51 -9.30 8.82
C GLY A 54 5.15 -8.80 10.22
N ILE A 55 3.89 -8.40 10.45
CA ILE A 55 3.40 -7.93 11.75
C ILE A 55 3.41 -9.05 12.81
N LEU A 56 2.95 -10.25 12.45
CA LEU A 56 2.77 -11.36 13.40
C LEU A 56 4.06 -12.13 13.69
N PHE A 57 4.87 -12.40 12.65
CA PHE A 57 6.05 -13.29 12.75
C PHE A 57 7.37 -12.53 12.61
N GLY A 58 7.31 -11.22 12.37
CA GLY A 58 8.45 -10.33 12.28
C GLY A 58 9.03 -10.20 10.86
N PRO A 59 10.01 -9.30 10.69
CA PRO A 59 10.46 -8.86 9.37
C PRO A 59 11.12 -9.97 8.55
N LEU A 60 11.88 -10.87 9.18
CA LEU A 60 12.53 -11.98 8.48
C LEU A 60 11.52 -12.95 7.87
N VAL A 61 10.51 -13.35 8.64
CA VAL A 61 9.48 -14.29 8.19
C VAL A 61 8.59 -13.63 7.14
N GLY A 62 8.19 -12.37 7.34
CA GLY A 62 7.46 -11.60 6.33
C GLY A 62 8.22 -11.47 5.00
N GLY A 63 9.53 -11.21 5.07
CA GLY A 63 10.38 -11.15 3.87
C GLY A 63 10.46 -12.47 3.12
N LEU A 64 10.66 -13.58 3.85
CA LEU A 64 10.66 -14.93 3.26
C LEU A 64 9.30 -15.27 2.64
N SER A 65 8.18 -14.94 3.29
CA SER A 65 6.84 -15.04 2.71
C SER A 65 6.74 -14.27 1.40
N GLY A 66 7.32 -13.07 1.31
CA GLY A 66 7.35 -12.26 0.09
C GLY A 66 8.12 -12.92 -1.05
N VAL A 67 9.31 -13.47 -0.76
CA VAL A 67 10.09 -14.25 -1.74
C VAL A 67 9.25 -15.39 -2.31
N ILE A 68 8.67 -16.20 -1.42
CA ILE A 68 7.92 -17.40 -1.79
C ILE A 68 6.66 -17.03 -2.58
N ALA A 69 5.92 -16.02 -2.13
CA ALA A 69 4.69 -15.57 -2.80
C ALA A 69 4.93 -15.08 -4.23
N ASP A 70 6.08 -14.45 -4.48
CA ASP A 70 6.43 -13.97 -5.81
C ASP A 70 6.96 -15.09 -6.70
N LEU A 71 7.93 -15.89 -6.23
CA LEU A 71 8.52 -16.97 -7.03
C LEU A 71 7.48 -18.03 -7.41
N ILE A 72 6.75 -18.59 -6.44
CA ILE A 72 5.67 -19.55 -6.73
C ILE A 72 4.60 -18.87 -7.57
N GLY A 73 4.35 -17.61 -7.26
CA GLY A 73 3.40 -16.78 -7.95
C GLY A 73 3.64 -16.67 -9.46
N VAL A 74 4.89 -16.44 -9.83
CA VAL A 74 5.39 -16.36 -11.20
C VAL A 74 5.33 -17.73 -11.88
N MET A 75 5.64 -18.81 -11.16
CA MET A 75 5.53 -20.17 -11.68
C MET A 75 4.09 -20.57 -12.03
N ILE A 76 3.10 -20.06 -11.30
CA ILE A 76 1.68 -20.34 -11.56
C ILE A 76 1.17 -19.52 -12.75
N ASN A 77 1.41 -18.20 -12.74
CA ASN A 77 0.98 -17.33 -13.83
C ASN A 77 1.78 -16.03 -13.86
N LEU A 78 2.44 -15.78 -14.99
CA LEU A 78 3.02 -14.50 -15.37
C LEU A 78 1.88 -13.54 -15.78
N GLN A 79 1.13 -13.04 -14.81
CA GLN A 79 0.05 -12.09 -15.06
C GLN A 79 0.60 -10.76 -15.61
N GLY A 80 0.67 -10.63 -16.94
CA GLY A 80 0.78 -9.37 -17.67
C GLY A 80 2.15 -8.69 -17.73
N SER A 81 3.17 -9.20 -17.03
CA SER A 81 4.54 -8.68 -17.10
C SER A 81 5.57 -9.81 -17.07
N ALA A 82 6.70 -9.62 -17.75
CA ALA A 82 7.83 -10.52 -17.68
C ALA A 82 8.37 -10.60 -16.25
N PHE A 83 8.92 -11.75 -15.87
CA PHE A 83 9.59 -11.88 -14.57
C PHE A 83 10.70 -10.83 -14.47
N PHE A 84 10.55 -9.91 -13.52
CA PHE A 84 11.55 -8.90 -13.23
C PHE A 84 11.97 -9.03 -11.75
N PRO A 85 13.26 -9.30 -11.47
CA PRO A 85 13.74 -9.50 -10.10
C PRO A 85 13.45 -8.33 -9.15
N GLY A 86 13.28 -7.12 -9.66
CA GLY A 86 12.87 -5.97 -8.85
C GLY A 86 11.48 -6.12 -8.23
N PHE A 87 10.54 -6.83 -8.89
CA PHE A 87 9.21 -7.09 -8.29
C PHE A 87 9.29 -8.11 -7.15
N THR A 88 10.24 -9.06 -7.21
CA THR A 88 10.55 -9.94 -6.07
C THR A 88 11.13 -9.13 -4.91
N LEU A 89 11.99 -8.14 -5.17
CA LEU A 89 12.46 -7.23 -4.11
C LEU A 89 11.30 -6.44 -3.48
N SER A 90 10.37 -5.97 -4.31
CA SER A 90 9.16 -5.30 -3.84
C SER A 90 8.30 -6.21 -2.95
N SER A 91 8.10 -7.48 -3.31
CA SER A 91 7.32 -8.43 -2.51
C SER A 91 7.97 -8.75 -1.16
N ILE A 92 9.31 -8.86 -1.12
CA ILE A 92 10.08 -8.99 0.13
C ILE A 92 9.79 -7.80 1.05
N LEU A 93 9.89 -6.58 0.50
CA LEU A 93 9.71 -5.36 1.27
C LEU A 93 8.28 -5.21 1.81
N TRP A 94 7.28 -5.72 1.09
CA TRP A 94 5.89 -5.76 1.55
C TRP A 94 5.71 -6.57 2.84
N GLY A 95 6.58 -7.53 3.12
CA GLY A 95 6.60 -8.25 4.41
C GLY A 95 7.60 -7.67 5.42
N VAL A 96 8.77 -7.22 4.97
CA VAL A 96 9.84 -6.73 5.86
C VAL A 96 9.48 -5.39 6.50
N ILE A 97 9.09 -4.39 5.71
CA ILE A 97 8.86 -3.02 6.20
C ILE A 97 7.78 -3.00 7.28
N PRO A 98 6.60 -3.63 7.10
CA PRO A 98 5.59 -3.69 8.15
C PRO A 98 6.08 -4.34 9.45
N GLY A 99 6.86 -5.43 9.34
CA GLY A 99 7.40 -6.11 10.52
C GLY A 99 8.40 -5.27 11.29
N VAL A 100 9.23 -4.47 10.59
CA VAL A 100 10.13 -3.50 11.22
C VAL A 100 9.33 -2.38 11.88
N LEU A 101 8.39 -1.76 11.15
CA LEU A 101 7.57 -0.66 11.68
C LEU A 101 6.78 -1.08 12.90
N PHE A 102 6.14 -2.25 12.87
CA PHE A 102 5.42 -2.78 14.02
C PHE A 102 6.35 -3.02 15.22
N SER A 103 7.52 -3.61 15.00
CA SER A 103 8.53 -3.81 16.04
C SER A 103 9.00 -2.49 16.67
N LEU A 104 9.17 -1.44 15.86
CA LEU A 104 9.52 -0.10 16.33
C LEU A 104 8.37 0.51 17.15
N ILE A 105 7.13 0.47 16.66
CA ILE A 105 5.95 1.01 17.34
C ILE A 105 5.69 0.31 18.68
N ARG A 106 5.92 -1.00 18.77
CA ARG A 106 5.77 -1.79 20.02
C ARG A 106 6.85 -1.44 21.04
N LYS A 107 8.06 -1.11 20.60
CA LYS A 107 9.19 -0.71 21.46
C LYS A 107 9.17 0.77 21.84
N ASN A 108 8.51 1.62 21.05
CA ASN A 108 8.56 3.05 21.24
C ASN A 108 7.69 3.51 22.42
N LYS A 109 8.29 4.27 23.34
CA LYS A 109 7.58 5.04 24.39
C LYS A 109 7.13 6.42 23.92
N PHE A 110 7.49 6.84 22.72
CA PHE A 110 7.14 8.17 22.20
C PHE A 110 5.65 8.25 21.83
N LYS A 111 4.97 9.28 22.36
CA LYS A 111 3.57 9.63 22.06
C LYS A 111 3.46 10.29 20.67
N ILE A 112 3.83 9.57 19.62
CA ILE A 112 3.67 10.05 18.25
C ILE A 112 2.18 9.96 17.87
N ASN A 113 1.63 11.04 17.31
CA ASN A 113 0.27 11.05 16.78
C ASN A 113 0.29 10.58 15.32
N TYR A 114 0.08 9.28 15.11
CA TYR A 114 0.09 8.66 13.79
C TYR A 114 -0.97 9.23 12.84
N ASN A 115 -2.04 9.84 13.35
CA ASN A 115 -3.08 10.47 12.53
C ASN A 115 -2.59 11.72 11.81
N ILE A 116 -1.76 12.51 12.49
CA ILE A 116 -1.15 13.69 11.89
C ILE A 116 -0.17 13.26 10.80
N ILE A 117 0.64 12.23 11.08
CA ILE A 117 1.59 11.70 10.08
C ILE A 117 0.85 11.17 8.84
N ASN A 118 -0.16 10.33 9.04
CA ASN A 118 -0.95 9.79 7.94
C ASN A 118 -1.68 10.90 7.17
N GLY A 119 -2.24 11.90 7.88
CA GLY A 119 -2.89 13.05 7.26
C GLY A 119 -1.93 13.90 6.44
N VAL A 120 -0.74 14.22 6.96
CA VAL A 120 0.30 14.97 6.25
C VAL A 120 0.79 14.19 5.04
N VAL A 121 0.99 12.89 5.18
CA VAL A 121 1.43 12.03 4.09
C VAL A 121 0.38 11.96 2.99
N LEU A 122 -0.89 11.70 3.33
CA LEU A 122 -1.97 11.60 2.36
C LEU A 122 -2.26 12.94 1.67
N THR A 123 -2.17 14.05 2.40
CA THR A 123 -2.30 15.40 1.83
C THR A 123 -1.12 15.74 0.91
N SER A 124 0.11 15.39 1.28
CA SER A 124 1.28 15.58 0.40
C SER A 124 1.16 14.77 -0.90
N ILE A 125 0.65 13.54 -0.81
CA ILE A 125 0.31 12.69 -1.95
C ILE A 125 -0.75 13.37 -2.83
N ALA A 126 -1.84 13.87 -2.24
CA ALA A 126 -2.89 14.57 -2.97
C ALA A 126 -2.40 15.85 -3.67
N VAL A 127 -1.59 16.68 -2.99
CA VAL A 127 -0.97 17.87 -3.57
C VAL A 127 -0.04 17.51 -4.73
N GLY A 128 0.73 16.41 -4.59
CA GLY A 128 1.56 15.88 -5.66
C GLY A 128 0.77 15.56 -6.94
N ILE A 129 -0.45 15.02 -6.82
CA ILE A 129 -1.32 14.79 -8.00
C ILE A 129 -1.65 16.10 -8.68
N VAL A 130 -2.08 17.11 -7.90
CA VAL A 130 -2.49 18.40 -8.45
C VAL A 130 -1.33 19.04 -9.21
N LEU A 131 -0.13 19.05 -8.64
CA LEU A 131 1.07 19.57 -9.29
C LEU A 131 1.39 18.83 -10.59
N VAL A 132 1.32 17.49 -10.60
CA VAL A 132 1.58 16.71 -11.82
C VAL A 132 0.50 16.93 -12.89
N LEU A 133 -0.76 17.14 -12.50
CA LEU A 133 -1.83 17.46 -13.46
C LEU A 133 -1.64 18.83 -14.12
N PHE A 134 -1.10 19.81 -13.40
CA PHE A 134 -0.71 21.11 -13.98
C PHE A 134 0.49 20.97 -14.93
N ASP A 135 1.51 20.21 -14.55
CA ASP A 135 2.74 20.02 -15.35
C ASP A 135 2.48 19.22 -16.63
N SER A 136 1.63 18.20 -16.57
CA SER A 136 1.26 17.36 -17.72
C SER A 136 0.35 18.06 -18.74
N LYS A 137 0.07 19.36 -18.59
CA LYS A 137 -0.88 20.16 -19.40
C LYS A 137 -2.29 19.56 -19.47
N VAL A 138 -2.59 18.61 -18.59
CA VAL A 138 -3.92 18.03 -18.42
C VAL A 138 -4.83 19.03 -17.73
N LEU A 139 -4.30 19.89 -16.86
CA LEU A 139 -4.99 21.06 -16.32
C LEU A 139 -4.26 22.33 -16.76
N ALA A 140 -4.84 23.04 -17.73
CA ALA A 140 -4.34 24.35 -18.15
C ALA A 140 -5.29 25.44 -17.65
N MET A 141 -4.75 26.43 -16.94
CA MET A 141 -5.49 27.67 -16.67
C MET A 141 -5.30 28.61 -17.87
N LYS A 142 -6.37 28.85 -18.63
CA LYS A 142 -6.43 29.92 -19.63
C LYS A 142 -7.60 30.82 -19.26
N ASN A 143 -7.34 32.12 -19.11
CA ASN A 143 -8.36 33.16 -18.88
C ASN A 143 -9.41 32.84 -17.79
N GLY A 144 -8.96 32.35 -16.63
CA GLY A 144 -9.85 32.13 -15.48
C GLY A 144 -10.73 30.88 -15.55
N THR A 145 -10.60 30.05 -16.59
CA THR A 145 -11.27 28.75 -16.71
C THR A 145 -10.25 27.61 -16.77
N TYR A 146 -10.57 26.51 -16.08
CA TYR A 146 -9.76 25.30 -16.09
C TYR A 146 -10.08 24.49 -17.34
N TYR A 147 -9.08 24.16 -18.14
CA TYR A 147 -9.22 23.28 -19.31
C TYR A 147 -8.64 21.91 -19.01
N MET A 148 -9.37 20.86 -19.39
CA MET A 148 -8.90 19.48 -19.38
C MET A 148 -8.76 18.97 -20.82
N TYR A 149 -7.54 18.65 -21.27
CA TYR A 149 -7.26 18.24 -22.65
C TYR A 149 -7.95 19.15 -23.70
N ASP A 150 -7.75 20.46 -23.59
CA ASP A 150 -8.31 21.50 -24.47
C ASP A 150 -9.85 21.69 -24.47
N LYS A 151 -10.59 20.99 -23.60
CA LYS A 151 -12.02 21.27 -23.34
C LYS A 151 -12.19 22.07 -22.05
N PRO A 152 -13.05 23.11 -22.03
CA PRO A 152 -13.35 23.82 -20.78
C PRO A 152 -13.96 22.81 -19.81
N MET A 153 -13.36 22.66 -18.64
CA MET A 153 -13.80 21.71 -17.62
C MET A 153 -15.00 22.32 -16.89
N PRO A 154 -16.20 21.70 -16.94
CA PRO A 154 -17.31 22.14 -16.13
C PRO A 154 -16.92 22.12 -14.65
N MET A 155 -17.33 23.16 -13.91
CA MET A 155 -17.03 23.32 -12.48
C MET A 155 -17.38 22.07 -11.66
N ILE A 156 -18.37 21.30 -12.12
CA ILE A 156 -18.82 20.07 -11.46
C ILE A 156 -17.74 18.98 -11.39
N TYR A 157 -16.88 18.84 -12.41
CA TYR A 157 -15.81 17.85 -12.38
C TYR A 157 -14.67 18.29 -11.46
N ALA A 158 -14.39 19.59 -11.39
CA ALA A 158 -13.42 20.13 -10.44
C ALA A 158 -13.92 19.97 -9.00
N MET A 159 -15.20 20.27 -8.75
CA MET A 159 -15.84 20.02 -7.46
C MET A 159 -15.87 18.54 -7.10
N LEU A 160 -16.20 17.66 -8.05
CA LEU A 160 -16.16 16.20 -7.83
C LEU A 160 -14.76 15.72 -7.48
N TYR A 161 -13.72 16.23 -8.15
CA TYR A 161 -12.33 15.92 -7.86
C TYR A 161 -11.91 16.39 -6.46
N VAL A 162 -12.24 17.64 -6.11
CA VAL A 162 -11.98 18.19 -4.78
C VAL A 162 -12.73 17.42 -3.69
N LEU A 163 -13.99 17.04 -3.94
CA LEU A 163 -14.82 16.27 -3.01
C LEU A 163 -14.29 14.84 -2.84
N LEU A 164 -13.82 14.21 -3.93
CA LEU A 164 -13.17 12.90 -3.91
C LEU A 164 -11.88 12.97 -3.07
N VAL A 165 -10.99 13.93 -3.32
CA VAL A 165 -9.77 14.16 -2.53
C VAL A 165 -10.09 14.45 -1.06
N ALA A 166 -11.07 15.32 -0.79
CA ALA A 166 -11.51 15.65 0.57
C ALA A 166 -12.08 14.43 1.31
N SER A 167 -12.85 13.58 0.61
CA SER A 167 -13.37 12.33 1.17
C SER A 167 -12.24 11.37 1.56
N PHE A 168 -11.17 11.30 0.75
CA PHE A 168 -10.02 10.44 1.04
C PHE A 168 -9.17 10.94 2.21
N ILE A 169 -9.08 12.26 2.44
CA ILE A 169 -8.46 12.83 3.64
C ILE A 169 -9.36 12.62 4.86
N ALA A 170 -10.68 12.75 4.67
CA ALA A 170 -11.65 12.61 5.75
C ALA A 170 -11.77 11.16 6.24
N ILE A 171 -11.68 10.15 5.37
CA ILE A 171 -11.87 8.74 5.76
C ILE A 171 -10.89 8.30 6.87
N PRO A 172 -9.56 8.43 6.74
CA PRO A 172 -8.63 8.07 7.82
C PRO A 172 -8.88 8.86 9.11
N ILE A 173 -9.25 10.14 9.00
CA ILE A 173 -9.49 11.03 10.16
C ILE A 173 -10.79 10.64 10.87
N ILE A 174 -11.85 10.34 10.12
CA ILE A 174 -13.14 9.88 10.65
C ILE A 174 -12.98 8.51 11.29
N MET A 175 -12.26 7.60 10.63
CA MET A 175 -11.95 6.26 11.17
C MET A 175 -11.14 6.35 12.47
N SER A 176 -10.18 7.28 12.53
CA SER A 176 -9.40 7.51 13.75
C SER A 176 -10.22 8.12 14.89
N ARG A 177 -11.11 9.09 14.60
CA ARG A 177 -11.90 9.79 15.62
C ARG A 177 -12.95 8.91 16.32
N LYS A 178 -13.41 7.84 15.67
CA LYS A 178 -14.54 7.03 16.17
C LYS A 178 -14.12 5.96 17.20
N GLU A 179 -12.83 5.65 17.33
CA GLU A 179 -12.40 4.46 18.06
C GLU A 179 -11.86 4.77 19.46
N ASN A 180 -12.69 4.54 20.47
CA ASN A 180 -12.24 4.47 21.86
C ASN A 180 -11.58 3.09 22.07
N SER A 181 -10.25 3.04 21.96
CA SER A 181 -9.38 1.86 22.06
C SER A 181 -9.41 1.17 23.44
N LYS A 182 -10.56 0.66 23.88
CA LYS A 182 -10.65 -0.26 25.02
C LYS A 182 -10.57 -1.70 24.51
N GLY A 183 -9.33 -2.19 24.42
CA GLY A 183 -9.04 -3.62 24.35
C GLY A 183 -8.37 -4.14 23.09
N GLU A 184 -7.97 -3.31 22.11
CA GLU A 184 -7.30 -3.80 20.89
C GLU A 184 -5.77 -3.81 20.99
N ILE A 185 -5.13 -4.79 20.34
CA ILE A 185 -3.66 -4.95 20.37
C ILE A 185 -2.97 -3.76 19.68
N ILE A 186 -3.59 -3.24 18.61
CA ILE A 186 -3.05 -2.17 17.77
C ILE A 186 -4.20 -1.22 17.40
N SER A 187 -4.00 0.08 17.58
CA SER A 187 -4.96 1.09 17.14
C SER A 187 -4.95 1.24 15.61
N ILE A 188 -6.10 1.60 15.04
CA ILE A 188 -6.27 1.75 13.59
C ILE A 188 -5.26 2.73 12.98
N ASP A 189 -4.93 3.81 13.69
CA ASP A 189 -3.96 4.83 13.28
C ASP A 189 -2.56 4.25 13.02
N LYS A 190 -2.14 3.29 13.86
CA LYS A 190 -0.86 2.61 13.74
C LYS A 190 -0.86 1.66 12.55
N ILE A 191 -1.97 0.96 12.32
CA ILE A 191 -2.12 0.08 11.15
C ILE A 191 -2.09 0.91 9.87
N ALA A 192 -2.82 2.03 9.83
CA ALA A 192 -2.80 2.95 8.70
C ALA A 192 -1.38 3.42 8.38
N PHE A 193 -0.58 3.72 9.40
CA PHE A 193 0.82 4.09 9.23
C PHE A 193 1.68 2.92 8.70
N ILE A 194 1.50 1.72 9.26
CA ILE A 194 2.17 0.49 8.82
C ILE A 194 1.83 0.13 7.37
N VAL A 195 0.66 0.52 6.87
CA VAL A 195 0.25 0.31 5.47
C VAL A 195 0.75 1.41 4.55
N THR A 196 0.65 2.67 4.98
CA THR A 196 0.98 3.85 4.16
C THR A 196 2.46 3.91 3.81
N VAL A 197 3.35 3.63 4.77
CA VAL A 197 4.80 3.73 4.54
C VAL A 197 5.31 2.73 3.48
N PRO A 198 5.02 1.41 3.56
CA PRO A 198 5.35 0.48 2.49
C PRO A 198 4.70 0.86 1.16
N TYR A 199 3.46 1.37 1.16
CA TYR A 199 2.81 1.78 -0.09
C TYR A 199 3.62 2.86 -0.82
N ILE A 200 4.11 3.87 -0.11
CA ILE A 200 4.91 4.95 -0.71
C ILE A 200 6.24 4.43 -1.23
N ILE A 201 6.97 3.68 -0.40
CA ILE A 201 8.31 3.21 -0.76
C ILE A 201 8.23 2.21 -1.92
N ILE A 202 7.30 1.25 -1.83
CA ILE A 202 7.24 0.11 -2.73
C ILE A 202 6.35 0.41 -3.93
N SER A 203 5.12 0.88 -3.74
CA SER A 203 4.20 1.11 -4.86
C SER A 203 4.54 2.39 -5.62
N LEU A 204 4.68 3.53 -4.92
CA LEU A 204 4.97 4.82 -5.58
C LEU A 204 6.43 4.90 -6.06
N GLY A 205 7.38 4.42 -5.25
CA GLY A 205 8.80 4.40 -5.59
C GLY A 205 9.19 3.21 -6.47
N LEU A 206 9.46 2.07 -5.84
CA LEU A 206 10.13 0.93 -6.49
C LEU A 206 9.34 0.36 -7.67
N ASN A 207 8.06 0.04 -7.50
CA ASN A 207 7.25 -0.54 -8.57
C ASN A 207 7.13 0.39 -9.78
N THR A 208 6.99 1.69 -9.56
CA THR A 208 6.98 2.68 -10.65
C THR A 208 8.35 2.74 -11.34
N LEU A 209 9.45 2.67 -10.59
CA LEU A 209 10.81 2.59 -11.16
C LEU A 209 10.98 1.32 -12.01
N TRP A 210 10.57 0.16 -11.51
CA TRP A 210 10.66 -1.12 -12.24
C TRP A 210 9.86 -1.08 -13.54
N LEU A 211 8.66 -0.52 -13.52
CA LEU A 211 7.86 -0.35 -14.73
C LEU A 211 8.48 0.64 -15.70
N SER A 212 9.09 1.72 -15.22
CA SER A 212 9.77 2.68 -16.08
C SER A 212 10.95 2.04 -16.82
N MET A 213 11.67 1.13 -16.17
CA MET A 213 12.75 0.35 -16.78
C MET A 213 12.22 -0.74 -17.72
N LEU A 214 11.17 -1.46 -17.33
CA LEU A 214 10.63 -2.59 -18.11
C LEU A 214 9.93 -2.15 -19.41
N TYR A 215 9.23 -1.01 -19.37
CA TYR A 215 8.43 -0.52 -20.48
C TYR A 215 9.04 0.71 -21.18
N GLU A 216 10.24 1.12 -20.77
CA GLU A 216 10.94 2.31 -21.30
C GLU A 216 10.06 3.58 -21.29
N LYS A 217 9.18 3.70 -20.28
CA LYS A 217 8.30 4.86 -20.08
C LYS A 217 8.86 5.77 -19.00
N GLY A 218 8.61 7.07 -19.13
CA GLY A 218 9.01 8.04 -18.11
C GLY A 218 8.36 7.73 -16.75
N PHE A 219 9.17 7.72 -15.69
CA PHE A 219 8.73 7.50 -14.30
C PHE A 219 7.54 8.40 -13.90
N LEU A 220 7.62 9.69 -14.28
CA LEU A 220 6.59 10.69 -13.99
C LEU A 220 5.26 10.44 -14.71
N ILE A 221 5.23 9.65 -15.79
CA ILE A 221 4.01 9.33 -16.54
C ILE A 221 3.18 8.30 -15.78
N LEU A 222 3.84 7.36 -15.10
CA LEU A 222 3.19 6.26 -14.38
C LEU A 222 2.77 6.65 -12.95
N LEU A 223 3.42 7.67 -12.40
CA LEU A 223 3.26 8.09 -11.00
C LEU A 223 1.84 8.58 -10.66
N PRO A 224 1.15 9.39 -11.49
CA PRO A 224 -0.23 9.82 -11.20
C PRO A 224 -1.21 8.67 -11.00
N GLY A 225 -1.13 7.63 -11.84
CA GLY A 225 -1.97 6.46 -11.71
C GLY A 225 -1.73 5.69 -10.42
N ARG A 226 -0.47 5.59 -10.01
CA ARG A 226 -0.07 4.93 -8.75
C ARG A 226 -0.54 5.74 -7.54
N ILE A 227 -0.48 7.06 -7.60
CA ILE A 227 -1.04 7.89 -6.54
C ILE A 227 -2.56 7.67 -6.41
N LEU A 228 -3.29 7.71 -7.53
CA LEU A 228 -4.75 7.52 -7.53
C LEU A 228 -5.13 6.15 -6.97
N ALA A 229 -4.37 5.10 -7.33
CA ALA A 229 -4.55 3.78 -6.74
C ALA A 229 -4.32 3.81 -5.22
N GLY A 230 -3.31 4.53 -4.75
CA GLY A 230 -2.97 4.64 -3.32
C GLY A 230 -4.09 5.23 -2.48
N LEU A 231 -4.83 6.19 -3.02
CA LEU A 231 -6.01 6.75 -2.34
C LEU A 231 -7.03 5.67 -1.98
N ILE A 232 -7.24 4.69 -2.85
CA ILE A 232 -8.20 3.59 -2.62
C ILE A 232 -7.56 2.44 -1.84
N VAL A 233 -6.33 2.05 -2.21
CA VAL A 233 -5.63 0.91 -1.62
C VAL A 233 -5.32 1.13 -0.14
N ILE A 234 -4.85 2.32 0.25
CA ILE A 234 -4.40 2.57 1.63
C ILE A 234 -5.55 2.40 2.64
N PRO A 235 -6.73 3.04 2.48
CA PRO A 235 -7.88 2.82 3.36
C PRO A 235 -8.36 1.37 3.33
N LEU A 236 -8.41 0.74 2.14
CA LEU A 236 -8.88 -0.63 1.98
C LEU A 236 -7.97 -1.65 2.68
N HIS A 237 -6.66 -1.55 2.52
CA HIS A 237 -5.70 -2.42 3.23
C HIS A 237 -5.75 -2.16 4.73
N THR A 238 -5.88 -0.90 5.15
CA THR A 238 -6.01 -0.52 6.57
C THR A 238 -7.24 -1.15 7.21
N THR A 239 -8.42 -1.05 6.59
CA THR A 239 -9.68 -1.60 7.12
C THR A 239 -9.62 -3.12 7.23
N ILE A 240 -9.08 -3.79 6.21
CA ILE A 240 -8.94 -5.24 6.18
C ILE A 240 -7.98 -5.69 7.29
N ILE A 241 -6.77 -5.14 7.34
CA ILE A 241 -5.78 -5.53 8.36
C ILE A 241 -6.31 -5.23 9.76
N TYR A 242 -6.98 -4.11 9.95
CA TYR A 242 -7.60 -3.75 11.22
C TYR A 242 -8.66 -4.77 11.66
N THR A 243 -9.58 -5.14 10.76
CA THR A 243 -10.62 -6.13 11.06
C THR A 243 -10.01 -7.49 11.41
N ILE A 244 -9.03 -7.94 10.64
CA ILE A 244 -8.33 -9.21 10.87
C ILE A 244 -7.50 -9.14 12.18
N SER A 245 -6.92 -7.99 12.52
CA SER A 245 -6.16 -7.80 13.76
C SER A 245 -7.00 -8.04 15.02
N LYS A 246 -8.32 -7.81 14.96
CA LYS A 246 -9.23 -8.14 16.06
C LYS A 246 -9.33 -9.66 16.30
N ALA A 247 -9.23 -10.47 15.25
CA ALA A 247 -9.21 -11.93 15.34
C ALA A 247 -7.88 -12.47 15.87
N PHE A 248 -6.77 -11.74 15.68
CA PHE A 248 -5.44 -12.15 16.15
C PHE A 248 -5.20 -11.99 17.65
N LYS A 249 -6.19 -11.54 18.43
CA LYS A 249 -6.14 -11.50 19.90
C LYS A 249 -5.72 -12.81 20.55
N HIS A 250 -6.01 -13.93 19.90
CA HIS A 250 -5.73 -15.28 20.39
C HIS A 250 -4.37 -15.83 19.92
N VAL A 251 -3.68 -15.15 19.02
CA VAL A 251 -2.36 -15.54 18.52
C VAL A 251 -1.31 -14.82 19.36
N LYS A 252 -0.55 -15.56 20.18
CA LYS A 252 0.59 -15.00 20.91
C LYS A 252 1.62 -14.49 19.90
N VAL A 253 1.65 -13.18 19.70
CA VAL A 253 2.69 -12.49 18.92
C VAL A 253 4.00 -12.57 19.72
N SER A 254 4.94 -13.36 19.19
CA SER A 254 6.31 -13.54 19.69
C SER A 254 7.00 -12.19 19.95
#